data_AF-A0A101I0C9-F1
#
_entry.id   AF-A0A101I0C9-F1
#
_cell.length_a   1.000
_cell.length_b   1.000
_cell.length_c   1.000
_cell.angle_alpha   90.00
_cell.angle_beta   90.00
_cell.angle_gamma   90.00
#
_symmetry.space_group_name_H-M   'P 1'
#
loop_
_entity.id
_entity.type
_entity.pdbx_description
1 polymer ?
#
loop_
_entity_poly.entity_id
_entity_poly.type
_entity_poly.pdbx_seq_one_letter_code
_entity_poly.pdbx_strand_id
1 'polypeptide(L)' 'MKCHIEEEVFQWMEEAGPMPEGDYLFMVEGVGRLRFSIV' A
#
# COMPACT_ATOMS: atom_id res chain seq x y z
N MET A 1 1.73 -18.60 0.71
CA MET A 1 2.23 -17.45 -0.08
C MET A 1 2.84 -16.47 0.90
N LYS A 2 4.08 -16.00 0.69
CA LYS A 2 4.69 -14.98 1.56
C LYS A 2 4.82 -13.70 0.73
N CYS A 3 4.13 -12.65 1.16
CA CYS A 3 4.33 -11.30 0.62
C CYS A 3 5.38 -10.62 1.51
N HIS A 4 6.39 -10.02 0.91
CA HIS A 4 7.38 -9.21 1.61
C HIS A 4 7.09 -7.76 1.28
N ILE A 5 6.85 -6.97 2.31
CA ILE A 5 6.71 -5.51 2.24
C ILE A 5 7.88 -4.95 3.02
N GLU A 6 8.58 -3.97 2.43
CA GLU A 6 9.66 -3.27 3.11
C GLU A 6 9.11 -2.50 4.32
N GLU A 7 9.86 -2.47 5.42
CA GLU A 7 9.39 -1.87 6.68
C GLU A 7 9.03 -0.39 6.52
N GLU A 8 9.80 0.36 5.74
CA GLU A 8 9.54 1.77 5.44
C GLU A 8 8.19 1.97 4.72
N VAL A 9 7.85 1.05 3.81
CA VAL A 9 6.56 1.09 3.09
C VAL A 9 5.43 0.80 4.06
N PHE A 10 5.62 -0.16 4.97
CA PHE A 10 4.61 -0.49 5.97
C PHE A 10 4.37 0.66 6.95
N GLN A 11 5.42 1.31 7.44
CA GLN A 11 5.31 2.50 8.30
C GLN A 11 4.57 3.64 7.57
N TRP A 12 4.90 3.89 6.31
CA TRP A 12 4.17 4.87 5.50
C TRP A 12 2.69 4.52 5.37
N MET A 13 2.34 3.24 5.18
CA MET A 13 0.94 2.80 5.11
C MET A 13 0.21 3.06 6.43
N GLU A 14 0.83 2.78 7.57
CA GLU A 14 0.24 3.06 8.88
C GLU A 14 -0.01 4.55 9.09
N GLU A 15 0.91 5.42 8.66
CA GLU A 15 0.75 6.88 8.73
C GLU A 15 -0.30 7.44 7.78
N ALA A 16 -0.34 6.94 6.54
CA ALA A 16 -1.28 7.40 5.52
C ALA A 16 -2.72 6.95 5.82
N GLY A 17 -2.86 5.77 6.44
CA GLY A 17 -4.13 5.12 6.68
C GLY A 17 -4.77 4.55 5.41
N PRO A 18 -5.67 3.57 5.54
CA PRO A 18 -6.39 3.02 4.40
C PRO A 18 -7.43 4.01 3.86
N MET A 19 -7.82 3.82 2.60
CA MET A 19 -9.00 4.47 2.03
C MET A 19 -10.29 3.98 2.75
N PRO A 20 -11.42 4.68 2.63
CA PRO A 20 -12.69 4.28 3.25
C PRO A 20 -13.11 2.84 2.92
N GLU A 21 -12.73 2.34 1.75
CA GLU A 21 -13.00 0.99 1.27
C GLU A 21 -12.06 -0.08 1.87
N GLY A 22 -11.05 0.33 2.65
CA GLY A 22 -10.09 -0.55 3.32
C GLY A 22 -8.85 -0.90 2.49
N ASP A 23 -8.71 -0.37 1.28
CA ASP A 23 -7.54 -0.57 0.42
C ASP A 23 -6.53 0.57 0.51
N TYR A 24 -5.29 0.29 0.13
CA TYR A 24 -4.19 1.26 0.05
C TYR A 24 -3.88 1.58 -1.40
N LEU A 25 -3.79 2.87 -1.71
CA LEU A 25 -3.45 3.35 -3.05
C LEU A 25 -2.06 4.00 -3.05
N PHE A 26 -1.18 3.48 -3.91
CA PHE A 26 0.18 3.99 -4.10
C PHE A 26 0.31 4.58 -5.50
N MET A 27 0.94 5.76 -5.58
CA MET A 27 1.42 6.30 -6.84
C MET A 27 2.87 5.85 -7.04
N VAL A 28 3.13 5.06 -8.07
CA VAL A 28 4.49 4.64 -8.45
C VAL A 28 4.88 5.39 -9.71
N GLU A 29 5.92 6.22 -9.59
CA GLU A 29 6.44 7.01 -10.70
C GLU A 29 6.85 6.09 -11.86
N GLY A 30 6.40 6.43 -13.08
CA GLY A 30 6.67 5.64 -14.29
C GLY A 30 5.86 4.35 -14.45
N VAL A 31 5.12 3.90 -13.43
CA VAL A 31 4.34 2.64 -13.46
C VAL A 31 2.84 2.87 -13.33
N GLY A 32 2.43 3.90 -12.58
CA GLY A 32 1.02 4.27 -12.41
C GLY A 32 0.52 4.04 -10.98
N ARG A 33 -0.71 3.54 -10.84
CA ARG A 33 -1.37 3.34 -9.55
C ARG A 33 -1.34 1.87 -9.15
N LEU A 34 -0.79 1.57 -7.97
CA LEU A 34 -0.90 0.25 -7.34
C LEU A 34 -1.95 0.30 -6.24
N ARG A 35 -2.80 -0.74 -6.21
CA ARG A 35 -3.85 -0.89 -5.20
C ARG A 35 -3.61 -2.18 -4.43
N PHE A 36 -3.38 -2.06 -3.13
CA PHE A 36 -3.26 -3.21 -2.24
C PHE A 36 -4.52 -3.38 -1.42
N SER A 37 -5.10 -4.57 -1.48
CA SER A 37 -6.22 -4.97 -0.64
C SER A 37 -5.74 -6.09 0.27
N ILE A 38 -5.88 -5.88 1.58
CA ILE A 38 -5.59 -6.89 2.60
C ILE A 38 -6.89 -7.72 2.72
N VAL A 39 -6.98 -8.80 1.95
CA VAL A 39 -8.11 -9.76 1.97
C VAL A 39 -7.73 -11.00 2.77
#